data_AF-A0A939ISK7-F1
#
_entry.id   AF-A0A939ISK7-F1
#
_cell.length_a   1.000
_cell.length_b   1.000
_cell.length_c   1.000
_cell.angle_alpha   90.00
_cell.angle_beta   90.00
_cell.angle_gamma   90.00
#
_symmetry.space_group_name_H-M   'P 1'
#
loop_
_entity.id
_entity.type
_entity.pdbx_description
1 polymer ?
#
loop_
_entity_poly.entity_id
_entity_poly.type
_entity_poly.pdbx_seq_one_letter_code
_entity_poly.pdbx_strand_id
1 'polypeptide(L)'
;MKAQTRKWLEKHPNLVHSENIKVVSHVQREEGDWLVNSLMLEDVDVPFKFKRKRRYKSLQGARVNVTYYPDTEVVAGMEFEYMKIVRIRQA
;
A
#
# COMPACT_ATOMS: atom_id res chain seq x y z
N MET A 1 5.86 -23.86 1.32
CA MET A 1 5.48 -22.59 0.64
C MET A 1 4.04 -22.53 0.08
N LYS A 2 3.19 -23.57 0.12
CA LYS A 2 1.82 -23.51 -0.45
C LYS A 2 0.69 -23.18 0.56
N ALA A 3 0.90 -23.38 1.86
CA ALA A 3 -0.15 -23.21 2.87
C ALA A 3 -0.37 -21.75 3.30
N GLN A 4 0.70 -20.95 3.38
CA GLN A 4 0.60 -19.56 3.83
C GLN A 4 -0.10 -18.69 2.77
N THR A 5 0.24 -18.85 1.49
CA THR A 5 -0.37 -18.13 0.37
C THR A 5 -1.89 -18.39 0.27
N ARG A 6 -2.34 -19.62 0.54
CA ARG A 6 -3.76 -19.99 0.47
C ARG A 6 -4.58 -19.32 1.59
N LYS A 7 -4.01 -19.28 2.80
CA LYS A 7 -4.60 -18.59 3.96
C LYS A 7 -4.75 -17.07 3.78
N TRP A 8 -3.93 -16.46 2.92
CA TRP A 8 -3.99 -15.03 2.61
C TRP A 8 -5.03 -14.71 1.52
N LEU A 9 -5.18 -15.58 0.52
CA LEU A 9 -6.21 -15.45 -0.52
C LEU A 9 -7.62 -15.62 0.04
N GLU A 10 -7.82 -16.51 1.02
CA GLU A 10 -9.11 -16.69 1.70
C GLU A 10 -9.53 -15.48 2.55
N LYS A 11 -8.56 -14.68 3.00
CA LYS A 11 -8.82 -13.56 3.93
C LYS A 11 -9.22 -12.26 3.22
N HIS A 12 -8.93 -12.14 1.92
CA HIS A 12 -9.18 -10.93 1.12
C HIS A 12 -9.51 -11.32 -0.34
N PRO A 13 -10.79 -11.56 -0.69
CA PRO A 13 -11.17 -11.98 -2.05
C PRO A 13 -10.87 -10.92 -3.13
N ASN A 14 -10.66 -9.66 -2.73
CA ASN A 14 -10.49 -8.50 -3.63
C ASN A 14 -9.02 -8.05 -3.76
N LEU A 15 -8.08 -8.99 -3.68
CA LEU A 15 -6.65 -8.69 -3.87
C LEU A 15 -6.37 -8.33 -5.34
N VAL A 16 -6.01 -7.07 -5.58
CA VAL A 16 -5.58 -6.57 -6.89
C VAL A 16 -4.06 -6.61 -6.96
N HIS A 17 -3.53 -6.97 -8.13
CA HIS A 17 -2.11 -6.94 -8.42
C HIS A 17 -1.83 -6.00 -9.60
N SER A 18 -0.95 -5.03 -9.38
CA SER A 18 -0.47 -4.12 -10.42
C SER A 18 1.05 -4.20 -10.51
N GLU A 19 1.57 -4.13 -11.73
CA GLU A 19 2.99 -4.25 -12.01
C GLU A 19 3.50 -3.03 -12.78
N ASN A 20 4.78 -2.72 -12.57
CA ASN A 20 5.52 -1.67 -13.28
C ASN A 20 4.89 -0.26 -13.24
N ILE A 21 4.10 0.01 -12.20
CA ILE A 21 3.43 1.31 -12.02
C ILE A 21 4.39 2.30 -11.34
N LYS A 22 4.39 3.55 -11.82
CA LYS A 22 5.27 4.59 -11.31
C LYS A 22 4.69 5.23 -10.05
N VAL A 23 5.55 5.49 -9.07
CA VAL A 23 5.20 6.24 -7.86
C VAL A 23 5.44 7.73 -8.11
N VAL A 24 4.40 8.55 -8.00
CA VAL A 24 4.52 10.01 -8.17
C VAL A 24 4.83 10.74 -6.87
N SER A 25 4.41 10.18 -5.73
CA SER A 25 4.69 10.72 -4.39
C SER A 25 4.88 9.60 -3.37
N HIS A 26 5.80 9.79 -2.42
CA HIS A 26 5.98 8.90 -1.27
C HIS A 26 6.21 9.71 0.01
N VAL A 27 5.24 9.65 0.93
CA VAL A 27 5.31 10.29 2.25
C VAL A 27 5.39 9.23 3.33
N GLN A 28 6.28 9.42 4.31
CA GLN A 28 6.45 8.56 5.47
C GLN A 28 6.19 9.36 6.75
N ARG A 29 5.19 8.94 7.53
CA ARG A 29 4.83 9.57 8.81
C ARG A 29 4.91 8.57 9.96
N GLU A 30 5.30 9.04 11.13
CA GLU A 30 5.30 8.23 12.35
C GLU A 30 3.88 8.11 12.91
N GLU A 31 3.49 6.92 13.34
CA GLU A 31 2.22 6.58 13.97
C GLU A 31 2.50 5.52 15.04
N GLY A 32 2.78 6.00 16.27
CA GLY A 32 3.28 5.15 17.34
C GLY A 32 4.60 4.46 16.95
N ASP A 33 4.67 3.14 17.11
CA ASP A 33 5.84 2.33 16.74
C ASP A 33 5.98 2.05 15.23
N TRP A 34 5.08 2.59 14.41
CA TRP A 34 5.01 2.33 12.98
C TRP A 34 5.27 3.58 12.16
N LEU A 35 5.83 3.36 10.97
CA LEU A 35 5.89 4.35 9.91
C LEU A 35 4.83 4.00 8.87
N VAL A 36 3.86 4.88 8.71
CA VAL A 36 2.86 4.81 7.64
C VAL A 36 3.47 5.40 6.39
N ASN A 37 3.59 4.56 5.37
CA ASN A 37 4.08 4.92 4.04
C ASN A 37 2.84 5.14 3.17
N SER A 38 2.66 6.35 2.67
CA SER A 38 1.59 6.72 1.75
C SER A 38 2.19 6.99 0.37
N LEU A 39 1.66 6.32 -0.65
CA LEU A 39 2.08 6.46 -2.04
C LEU A 39 0.94 7.02 -2.88
N MET A 40 1.28 7.89 -3.82
CA MET A 40 0.44 8.18 -4.97
C MET A 40 1.07 7.48 -6.18
N LEU A 41 0.25 6.82 -6.98
CA LEU A 41 0.66 6.13 -8.18
C LEU A 41 0.24 6.94 -9.42
N GLU A 42 0.98 6.80 -10.51
CA GLU A 42 0.65 7.44 -11.78
C GLU A 42 -0.75 7.00 -12.25
N ASP A 43 -1.55 7.97 -12.70
CA ASP A 43 -2.94 7.79 -13.16
C ASP A 43 -3.90 7.17 -12.13
N VAL A 44 -3.64 7.35 -10.83
CA VAL A 44 -4.54 6.92 -9.74
C VAL A 44 -4.76 8.02 -8.70
N ASP A 45 -6.03 8.37 -8.46
CA ASP A 45 -6.41 9.44 -7.53
C ASP A 45 -6.53 9.00 -6.06
N VAL A 46 -6.54 7.68 -5.81
CA VAL A 46 -6.67 7.11 -4.46
C VAL A 46 -5.29 6.82 -3.87
N PRO A 47 -5.01 7.21 -2.61
CA PRO A 47 -3.73 6.95 -1.97
C PRO A 47 -3.56 5.48 -1.60
N PHE A 48 -2.33 4.99 -1.68
CA PHE A 48 -1.94 3.65 -1.27
C PHE A 48 -1.17 3.69 0.04
N LYS A 49 -1.46 2.80 0.98
CA LYS A 49 -0.83 2.80 2.30
C LYS A 49 -0.27 1.44 2.69
N PHE A 50 0.90 1.45 3.34
CA PHE A 50 1.44 0.32 4.08
C PHE A 50 2.20 0.78 5.32
N LYS A 51 2.36 -0.13 6.30
CA LYS A 51 3.08 0.15 7.56
C LYS A 51 4.41 -0.62 7.62
N ARG A 52 5.45 0.00 8.15
CA ARG A 52 6.75 -0.64 8.48
C ARG A 52 7.26 -0.12 9.81
N LYS A 53 8.07 -0.91 10.54
CA LYS A 53 8.70 -0.47 11.80
C LYS A 53 9.93 0.42 11.61
N ARG A 54 10.46 0.49 10.39
CA ARG A 54 11.67 1.23 10.05
C ARG A 54 11.44 2.07 8.81
N ARG A 55 12.13 3.21 8.74
CA ARG A 55 12.11 4.11 7.58
C ARG A 55 12.53 3.33 6.35
N TYR A 56 11.74 3.49 5.30
CA TYR A 56 11.97 2.83 4.03
C TYR A 56 12.67 3.78 3.06
N LYS A 57 13.36 3.22 2.07
CA LYS A 57 13.89 4.04 0.97
C LYS A 57 12.76 4.79 0.28
N SER A 58 13.04 5.99 -0.20
CA SER A 58 12.05 6.70 -1.03
C SER A 58 11.75 5.86 -2.27
N LEU A 59 10.47 5.84 -2.64
CA LEU A 59 9.98 5.14 -3.83
C LEU A 59 9.53 6.14 -4.88
N GLN A 60 9.55 7.45 -4.58
CA GLN A 60 9.17 8.48 -5.51
C GLN A 60 10.02 8.40 -6.79
N GLY A 61 9.36 8.39 -7.94
CA GLY A 61 9.98 8.21 -9.26
C GLY A 61 10.31 6.74 -9.62
N ALA A 62 10.26 5.81 -8.67
CA ALA A 62 10.50 4.40 -8.93
C ALA A 62 9.25 3.73 -9.52
N ARG A 63 9.48 2.63 -10.26
CA ARG A 63 8.42 1.71 -10.69
C ARG A 63 8.32 0.57 -9.68
N VAL A 64 7.10 0.16 -9.36
CA VAL A 64 6.83 -0.84 -8.34
C VAL A 64 5.81 -1.87 -8.81
N ASN A 65 5.90 -3.07 -8.24
CA ASN A 65 4.85 -4.07 -8.30
C ASN A 65 4.18 -4.10 -6.92
N VAL A 66 2.87 -3.92 -6.92
CA VAL A 66 2.05 -3.82 -5.70
C VAL A 66 0.94 -4.85 -5.71
N THR A 67 0.62 -5.36 -4.52
CA THR A 67 -0.57 -6.15 -4.27
C THR A 67 -1.34 -5.45 -3.15
N TYR A 68 -2.61 -5.15 -3.38
CA TYR A 68 -3.41 -4.30 -2.50
C TYR A 68 -4.90 -4.65 -2.54
N TYR A 69 -5.68 -4.04 -1.65
CA TYR A 69 -7.14 -4.11 -1.64
C TYR A 69 -7.70 -2.77 -1.12
N PRO A 70 -8.94 -2.39 -1.50
CA PRO A 70 -9.57 -1.17 -0.99
C PRO A 70 -9.92 -1.32 0.49
N ASP A 71 -9.64 -0.29 1.28
CA ASP A 71 -9.93 -0.21 2.71
C ASP A 71 -10.39 1.22 3.03
N THR A 72 -11.06 1.42 4.15
CA THR A 72 -11.55 2.75 4.57
C THR A 72 -10.95 3.16 5.90
N GLU A 73 -10.72 4.45 6.07
CA GLU A 73 -10.34 5.03 7.35
C GLU A 73 -11.22 6.23 7.69
N VAL A 74 -11.48 6.43 8.97
CA VAL A 74 -12.21 7.60 9.45
C VAL A 74 -11.21 8.70 9.81
N VAL A 75 -11.30 9.84 9.14
CA VAL A 75 -10.50 11.04 9.43
C VAL A 75 -11.45 12.19 9.71
N ALA A 76 -11.35 12.79 10.90
CA ALA A 76 -12.23 13.87 11.34
C ALA A 76 -13.74 13.56 11.21
N GLY A 77 -14.13 12.30 11.42
CA GLY A 77 -15.53 11.86 11.32
C GLY A 77 -16.02 11.58 9.90
N MET A 78 -15.15 11.68 8.88
CA MET A 78 -15.47 11.34 7.49
C MET A 78 -14.73 10.08 7.07
N GLU A 79 -15.38 9.22 6.29
CA GLU A 79 -14.77 8.02 5.72
C GLU A 79 -13.98 8.37 4.46
N PHE A 80 -12.73 7.92 4.40
CA PHE A 80 -11.84 8.05 3.25
C PHE A 80 -11.43 6.67 2.76
N GLU A 81 -11.56 6.44 1.46
CA GLU A 81 -11.03 5.25 0.82
C GLU A 81 -9.52 5.37 0.62
N TYR A 82 -8.82 4.26 0.84
CA TYR A 82 -7.43 4.11 0.46
C TYR A 82 -7.15 2.67 0.02
N MET A 83 -6.03 2.48 -0.67
CA MET A 83 -5.61 1.15 -1.11
C MET A 83 -4.58 0.59 -0.13
N LYS A 84 -4.94 -0.45 0.61
CA LYS A 84 -4.04 -1.08 1.56
C LYS A 84 -3.12 -2.07 0.87
N ILE A 85 -1.83 -1.75 0.85
CA ILE A 85 -0.80 -2.59 0.25
C ILE A 85 -0.41 -3.71 1.22
N VAL A 86 -0.50 -4.96 0.75
CA VAL A 86 0.02 -6.14 1.45
C VAL A 86 1.44 -6.49 1.00
N ARG A 87 1.79 -6.17 -0.24
CA ARG A 87 3.12 -6.43 -0.81
C ARG A 87 3.51 -5.31 -1.76
N ILE A 88 4.75 -4.86 -1.63
CA ILE A 88 5.39 -3.91 -2.55
C ILE A 88 6.82 -4.32 -2.83
N ARG A 89 7.21 -4.27 -4.11
CA ARG A 89 8.58 -4.51 -4.57
C ARG A 89 8.91 -3.46 -5.63
N GLN A 90 10.11 -2.89 -5.57
CA GLN A 90 10.61 -2.09 -6.70
C GLN A 90 10.83 -3.02 -7.90
N ALA A 91 10.37 -2.59 -9.08
CA ALA A 91 10.56 -3.31 -10.34
C ALA A 91 12.03 -3.32 -10.75
#